data_AF-A0A1G5WBI0-F1
#
_entry.id   AF-A0A1G5WBI0-F1
#
_cell.length_a   1.000
_cell.length_b   1.000
_cell.length_c   1.000
_cell.angle_alpha   90.00
_cell.angle_beta   90.00
_cell.angle_gamma   90.00
#
_symmetry.space_group_name_H-M   'P 1'
#
loop_
_entity.id
_entity.type
_entity.pdbx_description
1 polymer ?
#
loop_
_entity_poly.entity_id
_entity_poly.type
_entity_poly.pdbx_seq_one_letter_code
_entity_poly.pdbx_strand_id
1 'polypeptide(L)'
;MSFKNKLFAKFPKKYISYKIKDKKYAQEIMDAYDAIRENNLFDDDFYLKKYPKVKSSKMDPLLHYLFFGFGEGKKPNDTFDGVFYKNHYSDVNINPLAHYALYGMKENRLYKVENRDLSEYCDENTKNILFVLHEKIGTIGGTGFFNMDIIDHLPDDYSTFILTSDGEDVELWKVMDHLEKIANYNVGFDTDYSIIDNDGNVITDGNFDELFFSQDLAIIYSNILSKLDITLVHINHLINHSFDLIKHIDEKSIPFLVNLHDFYYICPSIHLVDGNCQYCNFKCDGCGGISKDESLTNDKILNEWRKLTEMVLTKSCANIAPTQSVIDIYHEIFPDLDNFKVIEHGVHINKSGFTPELTSNPIRILVPGHVSPHKGSLLIKELKEMDRKNNLELHFLGTTIPNLNSYGINHGKYERSDFNNLVSQIKPSFSLILSTCPETYSYTLTESWMAGLPVVASNLGALSQRIASSGGGWLADCTNVDSVYKLIIDINQNDYQNKLSNISNIEFKDVDEMCGEYINLYNKLTD
;
A
#
# COMPACT_ATOMS: atom_id res chain seq x y z
N MET A 1 9.53 -3.13 21.84
CA MET A 1 10.98 -3.42 21.81
C MET A 1 11.44 -3.95 23.18
N SER A 2 12.22 -5.05 23.25
CA SER A 2 12.74 -5.63 24.51
C SER A 2 13.68 -4.67 25.27
N PHE A 3 13.74 -4.77 26.61
CA PHE A 3 14.62 -3.97 27.48
C PHE A 3 16.10 -4.04 27.05
N LYS A 4 16.59 -5.22 26.63
CA LYS A 4 17.96 -5.40 26.12
C LYS A 4 18.22 -4.62 24.83
N ASN A 5 17.25 -4.55 23.92
CA ASN A 5 17.38 -3.77 22.68
C ASN A 5 17.52 -2.27 22.99
N LYS A 6 16.74 -1.74 23.94
CA LYS A 6 16.83 -0.34 24.36
C LYS A 6 18.15 0.01 25.04
N LEU A 7 18.71 -0.92 25.82
CA LEU A 7 19.98 -0.72 26.51
C LEU A 7 21.18 -0.72 25.54
N PHE A 8 21.22 -1.68 24.60
CA PHE A 8 22.34 -1.80 23.67
C PHE A 8 22.28 -0.81 22.51
N ALA A 9 21.11 -0.26 22.17
CA ALA A 9 20.96 0.73 21.09
C ALA A 9 21.77 2.02 21.29
N LYS A 10 22.33 2.24 22.50
CA LYS A 10 23.24 3.34 22.81
C LYS A 10 24.72 3.03 22.52
N PHE A 11 25.05 1.79 22.18
CA PHE A 11 26.42 1.32 21.93
C PHE A 11 26.46 0.56 20.60
N PRO A 12 26.76 1.24 19.46
CA PRO A 12 26.62 0.68 18.12
C PRO A 12 27.24 -0.71 17.92
N LYS A 13 28.53 -0.88 18.25
CA LYS A 13 29.22 -2.17 18.08
C LYS A 13 28.60 -3.29 18.93
N LYS A 14 28.19 -3.00 20.17
CA LYS A 14 27.50 -3.98 21.04
C LYS A 14 26.11 -4.35 20.50
N TYR A 15 25.38 -3.38 19.93
CA TYR A 15 24.09 -3.63 19.31
C TYR A 15 24.23 -4.56 18.10
N ILE A 16 25.20 -4.28 17.22
CA ILE A 16 25.48 -5.08 16.02
C ILE A 16 25.82 -6.53 16.43
N SER A 17 26.75 -6.72 17.35
CA SER A 17 27.10 -8.07 17.86
C SER A 17 25.92 -8.81 18.50
N TYR A 18 25.00 -8.09 19.12
CA TYR A 18 23.82 -8.68 19.75
C TYR A 18 22.75 -9.07 18.72
N LYS A 19 22.58 -8.27 17.66
CA LYS A 19 21.55 -8.47 16.64
C LYS A 19 21.95 -9.50 15.59
N ILE A 20 23.21 -9.52 15.20
CA ILE A 20 23.70 -10.38 14.13
C ILE A 20 24.41 -11.59 14.76
N LYS A 21 23.85 -12.78 14.55
CA LYS A 21 24.42 -14.03 15.09
C LYS A 21 25.67 -14.47 14.34
N ASP A 22 25.73 -14.22 13.04
CA ASP A 22 26.90 -14.49 12.21
C ASP A 22 28.01 -13.48 12.55
N LYS A 23 29.14 -13.97 13.07
CA LYS A 23 30.25 -13.12 13.51
C LYS A 23 30.96 -12.41 12.34
N LYS A 24 31.04 -13.05 11.17
CA LYS A 24 31.70 -12.46 10.00
C LYS A 24 30.84 -11.31 9.47
N TYR A 25 29.54 -11.55 9.31
CA TYR A 25 28.60 -10.51 8.89
C TYR A 25 28.48 -9.38 9.93
N ALA A 26 28.51 -9.71 11.23
CA ALA A 26 28.53 -8.70 12.29
C ALA A 26 29.77 -7.79 12.20
N GLN A 27 30.94 -8.37 11.88
CA GLN A 27 32.16 -7.58 11.69
C GLN A 27 32.06 -6.69 10.45
N GLU A 28 31.57 -7.22 9.33
CA GLU A 28 31.36 -6.45 8.10
C GLU A 28 30.43 -5.23 8.31
N ILE A 29 29.34 -5.40 9.07
CA ILE A 29 28.45 -4.29 9.41
C ILE A 29 29.11 -3.28 10.38
N MET A 30 30.02 -3.71 11.26
CA MET A 30 30.80 -2.78 12.09
C MET A 30 31.81 -1.99 11.26
N ASP A 31 32.50 -2.65 10.34
CA ASP A 31 33.46 -2.01 9.44
C ASP A 31 32.73 -0.99 8.54
N ALA A 32 31.54 -1.36 8.04
CA ALA A 32 30.67 -0.44 7.31
C ALA A 32 30.21 0.75 8.16
N TYR A 33 29.81 0.50 9.41
CA TYR A 33 29.40 1.58 10.32
C TYR A 33 30.54 2.59 10.52
N ASP A 34 31.76 2.11 10.77
CA ASP A 34 32.92 2.98 10.94
C ASP A 34 33.24 3.73 9.63
N ALA A 35 33.24 3.02 8.48
CA ALA A 35 33.50 3.63 7.16
C ALA A 35 32.48 4.71 6.79
N ILE A 36 31.18 4.51 7.08
CA ILE A 36 30.13 5.50 6.83
C ILE A 36 30.38 6.78 7.65
N ARG A 37 30.73 6.62 8.94
CA ARG A 37 31.03 7.76 9.83
C ARG A 37 32.31 8.48 9.41
N GLU A 38 33.37 7.75 9.07
CA GLU A 38 34.65 8.33 8.65
C GLU A 38 34.54 9.12 7.34
N ASN A 39 33.69 8.69 6.41
CA ASN A 39 33.48 9.34 5.12
C ASN A 39 32.30 10.34 5.10
N ASN A 40 31.68 10.63 6.27
CA ASN A 40 30.51 11.51 6.40
C ASN A 40 29.36 11.16 5.43
N LEU A 41 29.11 9.87 5.22
CA LEU A 41 28.07 9.39 4.28
C LEU A 41 26.67 9.37 4.91
N PHE A 42 26.51 9.79 6.15
CA PHE A 42 25.25 9.82 6.87
C PHE A 42 25.11 11.13 7.63
N ASP A 43 23.97 11.81 7.44
CA ASP A 43 23.68 13.09 8.08
C ASP A 43 22.65 12.86 9.20
N ASP A 44 23.10 12.91 10.47
CA ASP A 44 22.24 12.72 11.63
C ASP A 44 21.15 13.79 11.75
N ASP A 45 21.47 15.05 11.42
CA ASP A 45 20.55 16.17 11.58
C ASP A 45 19.46 16.10 10.52
N PHE A 46 19.83 15.84 9.25
CA PHE A 46 18.89 15.54 8.17
C PHE A 46 17.98 14.38 8.57
N TYR A 47 18.55 13.25 9.00
CA TYR A 47 17.79 12.03 9.28
C TYR A 47 16.82 12.22 10.45
N LEU A 48 17.25 12.88 11.53
CA LEU A 48 16.42 13.10 12.70
C LEU A 48 15.38 14.21 12.51
N LYS A 49 15.66 15.19 11.64
CA LYS A 49 14.68 16.19 11.21
C LYS A 49 13.60 15.55 10.35
N LYS A 50 14.00 14.77 9.34
CA LYS A 50 13.09 14.11 8.40
C LYS A 50 12.29 12.96 9.02
N TYR A 51 12.83 12.27 10.03
CA TYR A 51 12.17 11.12 10.67
C TYR A 51 11.96 11.30 12.19
N PRO A 52 10.98 12.12 12.64
CA PRO A 52 10.76 12.42 14.06
C PRO A 52 10.50 11.19 14.95
N LYS A 53 9.82 10.16 14.44
CA LYS A 53 9.59 8.89 15.17
C LYS A 53 10.92 8.21 15.55
N VAL A 54 11.96 8.34 14.71
CA VAL A 54 13.31 7.84 15.01
C VAL A 54 13.94 8.63 16.14
N LYS A 55 13.80 9.97 16.13
CA LYS A 55 14.26 10.86 17.21
C LYS A 55 13.68 10.44 18.56
N SER A 56 12.39 10.12 18.61
CA SER A 56 11.72 9.64 19.83
C SER A 56 12.23 8.28 20.32
N SER A 57 12.75 7.43 19.43
CA SER A 57 13.28 6.11 19.78
C SER A 57 14.58 6.17 20.60
N LYS A 58 15.33 7.28 20.49
CA LYS A 58 16.68 7.48 21.09
C LYS A 58 17.72 6.42 20.67
N MET A 59 17.47 5.69 19.59
CA MET A 59 18.45 4.82 18.94
C MET A 59 19.44 5.69 18.16
N ASP A 60 20.69 5.24 18.03
CA ASP A 60 21.65 5.86 17.09
C ASP A 60 21.02 5.91 15.68
N PRO A 61 20.99 7.08 15.01
CA PRO A 61 20.32 7.24 13.71
C PRO A 61 20.90 6.34 12.60
N LEU A 62 22.23 6.19 12.55
CA LEU A 62 22.89 5.34 11.56
C LEU A 62 22.58 3.86 11.80
N LEU A 63 22.61 3.39 13.05
CA LEU A 63 22.14 2.04 13.37
C LEU A 63 20.68 1.84 12.97
N HIS A 64 19.83 2.85 13.22
CA HIS A 64 18.43 2.75 12.81
C HIS A 64 18.34 2.57 11.29
N TYR A 65 19.08 3.38 10.53
CA TYR A 65 19.13 3.28 9.08
C TYR A 65 19.59 1.90 8.58
N LEU A 66 20.70 1.40 9.10
CA LEU A 66 21.29 0.13 8.68
C LEU A 66 20.38 -1.07 8.89
N PHE A 67 19.61 -1.09 10.00
CA PHE A 67 18.76 -2.22 10.37
C PHE A 67 17.29 -2.08 9.94
N PHE A 68 16.80 -0.85 9.79
CA PHE A 68 15.38 -0.58 9.54
C PHE A 68 15.19 0.44 8.43
N GLY A 69 15.87 1.58 8.52
CA GLY A 69 15.56 2.75 7.71
C GLY A 69 15.61 2.50 6.20
N PHE A 70 16.61 1.77 5.69
CA PHE A 70 16.64 1.43 4.27
C PHE A 70 15.44 0.58 3.84
N GLY A 71 15.07 -0.44 4.62
CA GLY A 71 13.88 -1.27 4.36
C GLY A 71 12.55 -0.52 4.53
N GLU A 72 12.59 0.66 5.13
CA GLU A 72 11.47 1.59 5.26
C GLU A 72 11.53 2.71 4.20
N GLY A 73 12.41 2.59 3.18
CA GLY A 73 12.55 3.58 2.11
C GLY A 73 13.20 4.91 2.52
N LYS A 74 13.79 5.00 3.72
CA LYS A 74 14.39 6.23 4.23
C LYS A 74 15.70 6.55 3.51
N LYS A 75 16.00 7.85 3.35
CA LYS A 75 17.29 8.35 2.81
C LYS A 75 18.27 8.64 3.95
N PRO A 76 19.57 8.32 3.81
CA PRO A 76 20.58 8.60 4.85
C PRO A 76 21.11 10.04 4.83
N ASN A 77 20.94 10.74 3.71
CA ASN A 77 21.26 12.15 3.48
C ASN A 77 20.47 12.62 2.24
N ASP A 78 20.70 13.85 1.78
CA ASP A 78 20.03 14.47 0.63
C ASP A 78 20.48 13.95 -0.75
N THR A 79 21.64 13.30 -0.85
CA THR A 79 22.27 12.94 -2.13
C THR A 79 22.34 11.44 -2.42
N PHE A 80 22.39 10.58 -1.40
CA PHE A 80 22.56 9.15 -1.55
C PHE A 80 21.21 8.44 -1.75
N ASP A 81 21.04 7.86 -2.93
CA ASP A 81 19.85 7.14 -3.33
C ASP A 81 20.08 5.63 -3.21
N GLY A 82 19.81 5.08 -2.03
CA GLY A 82 20.01 3.66 -1.76
C GLY A 82 19.10 2.74 -2.59
N VAL A 83 17.93 3.23 -3.00
CA VAL A 83 16.97 2.48 -3.82
C VAL A 83 17.48 2.40 -5.27
N PHE A 84 17.99 3.49 -5.83
CA PHE A 84 18.72 3.48 -7.09
C PHE A 84 19.92 2.52 -7.02
N TYR A 85 20.79 2.69 -6.02
CA TYR A 85 22.02 1.91 -5.90
C TYR A 85 21.77 0.40 -5.86
N LYS A 86 20.73 -0.05 -5.14
CA LYS A 86 20.37 -1.46 -5.06
C LYS A 86 19.89 -2.02 -6.40
N ASN A 87 19.09 -1.26 -7.15
CA ASN A 87 18.51 -1.74 -8.41
C ASN A 87 19.51 -1.63 -9.58
N HIS A 88 20.41 -0.64 -9.54
CA HIS A 88 21.43 -0.43 -10.57
C HIS A 88 22.58 -1.45 -10.48
N TYR A 89 22.90 -1.95 -9.28
CA TYR A 89 23.99 -2.91 -9.06
C TYR A 89 23.48 -4.24 -8.49
N SER A 90 23.41 -5.27 -9.33
CA SER A 90 22.90 -6.59 -8.98
C SER A 90 23.75 -7.38 -7.97
N ASP A 91 25.01 -6.99 -7.75
CA ASP A 91 25.91 -7.63 -6.78
C ASP A 91 25.72 -7.12 -5.34
N VAL A 92 24.93 -6.06 -5.13
CA VAL A 92 24.73 -5.43 -3.83
C VAL A 92 23.75 -6.23 -2.98
N ASN A 93 24.30 -7.10 -2.12
CA ASN A 93 23.52 -7.99 -1.25
C ASN A 93 23.47 -7.56 0.23
N ILE A 94 24.08 -6.43 0.58
CA ILE A 94 24.02 -5.81 1.91
C ILE A 94 23.34 -4.45 1.84
N ASN A 95 23.20 -3.75 2.97
CA ASN A 95 22.67 -2.40 2.98
C ASN A 95 23.42 -1.50 1.96
N PRO A 96 22.74 -0.79 1.04
CA PRO A 96 23.40 -0.05 -0.04
C PRO A 96 24.43 0.98 0.43
N LEU A 97 24.16 1.71 1.51
CA LEU A 97 25.10 2.68 2.05
C LEU A 97 26.33 1.99 2.65
N ALA A 98 26.14 0.83 3.29
CA ALA A 98 27.24 0.01 3.80
C ALA A 98 28.12 -0.51 2.65
N HIS A 99 27.50 -1.03 1.58
CA HIS A 99 28.23 -1.48 0.40
C HIS A 99 29.01 -0.33 -0.25
N TYR A 100 28.36 0.83 -0.41
CA TYR A 100 29.01 2.00 -1.00
C TYR A 100 30.22 2.46 -0.17
N ALA A 101 30.09 2.52 1.15
CA ALA A 101 31.17 2.91 2.05
C ALA A 101 32.36 1.93 2.04
N LEU A 102 32.09 0.63 1.97
CA LEU A 102 33.14 -0.40 1.98
C LEU A 102 33.84 -0.55 0.61
N TYR A 103 33.07 -0.48 -0.47
CA TYR A 103 33.50 -0.85 -1.82
C TYR A 103 33.22 0.24 -2.85
N GLY A 104 31.95 0.68 -2.93
CA GLY A 104 31.45 1.52 -4.02
C GLY A 104 32.22 2.83 -4.24
N MET A 105 32.69 3.48 -3.16
CA MET A 105 33.52 4.69 -3.28
C MET A 105 34.83 4.43 -4.03
N LYS A 106 35.53 3.34 -3.71
CA LYS A 106 36.80 2.98 -4.37
C LYS A 106 36.60 2.53 -5.80
N GLU A 107 35.42 1.97 -6.09
CA GLU A 107 35.01 1.51 -7.40
C GLU A 107 34.41 2.63 -8.28
N ASN A 108 34.28 3.85 -7.75
CA ASN A 108 33.63 4.99 -8.41
C ASN A 108 32.19 4.68 -8.86
N ARG A 109 31.45 3.90 -8.06
CA ARG A 109 30.05 3.60 -8.34
C ARG A 109 29.18 4.85 -8.18
N LEU A 110 28.29 5.08 -9.14
CA LEU A 110 27.22 6.06 -9.02
C LEU A 110 26.32 5.71 -7.83
N TYR A 111 25.88 6.72 -7.09
CA TYR A 111 25.00 6.57 -5.92
C TYR A 111 23.69 7.35 -6.04
N LYS A 112 23.47 7.97 -7.21
CA LYS A 112 22.24 8.61 -7.64
C LYS A 112 22.19 8.61 -9.16
N VAL A 113 20.99 8.72 -9.71
CA VAL A 113 20.78 8.91 -11.15
C VAL A 113 21.11 10.35 -11.57
N GLU A 114 21.60 10.51 -12.80
CA GLU A 114 21.73 11.81 -13.45
C GLU A 114 20.57 11.99 -14.45
N ASN A 115 19.91 13.15 -14.42
CA ASN A 115 18.80 13.43 -15.34
C ASN A 115 19.35 13.75 -16.74
N ARG A 116 19.56 12.72 -17.55
CA ARG A 116 19.96 12.80 -18.96
C ARG A 116 18.77 13.12 -19.87
N ASP A 117 18.99 13.30 -21.17
CA ASP A 117 17.89 13.52 -22.12
C ASP A 117 17.04 12.25 -22.19
N LEU A 118 15.76 12.37 -21.81
CA LEU A 118 14.85 11.24 -21.77
C LEU A 118 14.65 10.57 -23.14
N SER A 119 14.88 11.29 -24.24
CA SER A 119 14.80 10.71 -25.59
C SER A 119 15.79 9.56 -25.83
N GLU A 120 16.85 9.44 -25.02
CA GLU A 120 17.76 8.29 -25.04
C GLU A 120 17.09 6.96 -24.64
N TYR A 121 15.94 7.03 -23.97
CA TYR A 121 15.20 5.87 -23.47
C TYR A 121 13.92 5.55 -24.27
N CYS A 122 13.57 6.39 -25.25
CA CYS A 122 12.43 6.18 -26.13
C CYS A 122 12.71 5.04 -27.12
N ASP A 123 11.74 4.15 -27.33
CA ASP A 123 11.77 3.18 -28.43
C ASP A 123 10.59 3.44 -29.37
N GLU A 124 10.90 3.97 -30.56
CA GLU A 124 9.92 4.34 -31.60
C GLU A 124 9.18 3.13 -32.20
N ASN A 125 9.64 1.90 -31.94
CA ASN A 125 8.99 0.68 -32.45
C ASN A 125 8.03 0.04 -31.44
N THR A 126 7.88 0.65 -30.26
CA THR A 126 7.08 0.11 -29.16
C THR A 126 5.97 1.06 -28.76
N LYS A 127 4.93 0.51 -28.14
CA LYS A 127 3.90 1.25 -27.44
C LYS A 127 4.46 1.68 -26.08
N ASN A 128 4.94 2.92 -26.00
CA ASN A 128 5.46 3.46 -24.75
C ASN A 128 4.30 3.71 -23.76
N ILE A 129 4.28 2.97 -22.65
CA ILE A 129 3.24 3.06 -21.62
C ILE A 129 3.82 3.61 -20.31
N LEU A 130 3.12 4.56 -19.69
CA LEU A 130 3.51 5.17 -18.41
C LEU A 130 2.57 4.73 -17.29
N PHE A 131 3.09 4.03 -16.29
CA PHE A 131 2.38 3.73 -15.05
C PHE A 131 2.63 4.84 -14.02
N VAL A 132 1.58 5.38 -13.41
CA VAL A 132 1.68 6.44 -12.39
C VAL A 132 1.27 5.87 -11.04
N LEU A 133 2.22 5.82 -10.10
CA LEU A 133 2.07 5.19 -8.78
C LEU A 133 2.43 6.17 -7.67
N HIS A 134 1.84 6.02 -6.49
CA HIS A 134 2.22 6.81 -5.31
C HIS A 134 3.30 6.14 -4.44
N GLU A 135 3.51 4.82 -4.56
CA GLU A 135 4.50 4.09 -3.77
C GLU A 135 5.88 4.16 -4.45
N LYS A 136 6.93 4.51 -3.70
CA LYS A 136 8.31 4.39 -4.20
C LYS A 136 8.66 2.91 -4.41
N ILE A 137 9.45 2.65 -5.44
CA ILE A 137 10.02 1.33 -5.69
C ILE A 137 10.82 0.89 -4.46
N GLY A 138 10.55 -0.32 -3.96
CA GLY A 138 11.19 -0.85 -2.75
C GLY A 138 10.42 -0.66 -1.44
N THR A 139 9.30 0.08 -1.44
CA THR A 139 8.33 0.15 -0.31
C THR A 139 7.01 -0.56 -0.62
N ILE A 140 7.01 -1.45 -1.60
CA ILE A 140 5.83 -2.01 -2.26
C ILE A 140 4.89 -2.74 -1.29
N GLY A 141 3.63 -2.29 -1.25
CA GLY A 141 2.51 -2.96 -0.59
C GLY A 141 1.74 -3.87 -1.55
N GLY A 142 0.49 -4.23 -1.19
CA GLY A 142 -0.37 -5.07 -2.04
C GLY A 142 -0.66 -4.47 -3.43
N THR A 143 -0.71 -3.15 -3.53
CA THR A 143 -0.96 -2.41 -4.78
C THR A 143 0.25 -2.39 -5.71
N GLY A 144 1.48 -2.31 -5.18
CA GLY A 144 2.67 -2.40 -6.02
C GLY A 144 2.90 -3.81 -6.58
N PHE A 145 2.55 -4.88 -5.84
CA PHE A 145 2.58 -6.25 -6.41
C PHE A 145 1.63 -6.40 -7.59
N PHE A 146 0.39 -5.93 -7.45
CA PHE A 146 -0.59 -5.93 -8.53
C PHE A 146 -0.10 -5.20 -9.80
N ASN A 147 0.64 -4.10 -9.64
CA ASN A 147 1.19 -3.37 -10.78
C ASN A 147 2.33 -4.14 -11.46
N MET A 148 3.21 -4.74 -10.66
CA MET A 148 4.27 -5.58 -11.21
C MET A 148 3.70 -6.80 -11.93
N ASP A 149 2.63 -7.41 -11.41
CA ASP A 149 1.94 -8.51 -12.10
C ASP A 149 1.52 -8.07 -13.52
N ILE A 150 0.91 -6.90 -13.69
CA ILE A 150 0.51 -6.43 -15.03
C ILE A 150 1.74 -6.14 -15.91
N ILE A 151 2.74 -5.43 -15.36
CA ILE A 151 3.96 -5.04 -16.07
C ILE A 151 4.73 -6.26 -16.57
N ASP A 152 4.87 -7.29 -15.72
CA ASP A 152 5.60 -8.52 -16.03
C ASP A 152 4.88 -9.39 -17.09
N HIS A 153 3.59 -9.12 -17.35
CA HIS A 153 2.79 -9.80 -18.38
C HIS A 153 2.64 -8.99 -19.68
N LEU A 154 3.15 -7.76 -19.75
CA LEU A 154 3.08 -6.96 -20.96
C LEU A 154 3.85 -7.65 -22.11
N PRO A 155 3.30 -7.69 -23.34
CA PRO A 155 4.03 -8.21 -24.48
C PRO A 155 5.24 -7.32 -24.85
N ASP A 156 6.21 -7.90 -25.57
CA ASP A 156 7.46 -7.23 -25.97
C ASP A 156 7.26 -6.00 -26.89
N ASP A 157 6.05 -5.77 -27.43
CA ASP A 157 5.72 -4.58 -28.20
C ASP A 157 5.41 -3.35 -27.31
N TYR A 158 5.45 -3.49 -25.98
CA TYR A 158 5.36 -2.39 -25.02
C TYR A 158 6.75 -2.05 -24.43
N SER A 159 7.01 -0.74 -24.31
CA SER A 159 8.12 -0.20 -23.52
C SER A 159 7.53 0.49 -22.30
N THR A 160 7.89 -0.01 -21.12
CA THR A 160 7.22 0.38 -19.87
C THR A 160 8.03 1.35 -19.04
N PHE A 161 7.35 2.41 -18.61
CA PHE A 161 7.87 3.42 -17.70
C PHE A 161 7.01 3.49 -16.44
N ILE A 162 7.64 3.78 -15.30
CA ILE A 162 6.97 3.95 -14.01
C ILE A 162 7.34 5.32 -13.43
N LEU A 163 6.34 6.11 -13.11
CA LEU A 163 6.46 7.41 -12.46
C LEU A 163 5.97 7.29 -11.02
N THR A 164 6.83 7.67 -10.07
CA THR A 164 6.50 7.65 -8.63
C THR A 164 6.80 8.98 -7.98
N SER A 165 6.03 9.38 -6.96
CA SER A 165 6.28 10.59 -6.18
C SER A 165 6.07 10.38 -4.68
N ASP A 166 6.95 10.95 -3.84
CA ASP A 166 6.80 10.94 -2.37
C ASP A 166 6.56 12.31 -1.74
N GLY A 167 6.28 13.34 -2.56
CA GLY A 167 6.13 14.70 -2.07
C GLY A 167 7.41 15.54 -2.16
N GLU A 168 8.56 14.90 -2.37
CA GLU A 168 9.83 15.60 -2.50
C GLU A 168 10.60 15.19 -3.76
N ASP A 169 10.52 13.92 -4.14
CA ASP A 169 11.14 13.42 -5.35
C ASP A 169 10.10 12.84 -6.30
N VAL A 170 10.21 13.20 -7.57
CA VAL A 170 9.55 12.52 -8.68
C VAL A 170 10.58 11.63 -9.38
N GLU A 171 10.39 10.34 -9.25
CA GLU A 171 11.30 9.33 -9.80
C GLU A 171 10.67 8.70 -11.04
N LEU A 172 11.46 8.59 -12.10
CA LEU A 172 11.08 7.94 -13.34
C LEU A 172 11.95 6.70 -13.55
N TRP A 173 11.29 5.60 -13.84
CA TRP A 173 11.89 4.29 -14.00
C TRP A 173 11.55 3.70 -15.36
N LYS A 174 12.46 2.91 -15.93
CA LYS A 174 12.23 2.10 -17.12
C LYS A 174 12.37 0.62 -16.75
N VAL A 175 11.42 -0.18 -17.23
CA VAL A 175 11.47 -1.64 -17.11
C VAL A 175 12.28 -2.19 -18.28
N MET A 176 13.34 -2.94 -17.97
CA MET A 176 14.20 -3.66 -18.91
C MET A 176 14.34 -5.11 -18.41
N ASP A 177 15.45 -5.80 -18.69
CA ASP A 177 15.82 -7.05 -18.00
C ASP A 177 15.87 -6.88 -16.47
N HIS A 178 16.04 -5.64 -16.01
CA HIS A 178 15.92 -5.19 -14.63
C HIS A 178 15.24 -3.82 -14.59
N LEU A 179 14.82 -3.39 -13.40
CA LEU A 179 14.22 -2.07 -13.20
C LEU A 179 15.30 -0.99 -13.02
N GLU A 180 15.34 0.00 -13.91
CA GLU A 180 16.36 1.05 -13.91
C GLU A 180 15.74 2.42 -13.61
N LYS A 181 16.30 3.16 -12.64
CA LYS A 181 15.90 4.56 -12.41
C LYS A 181 16.59 5.43 -13.45
N ILE A 182 15.82 6.08 -14.31
CA ILE A 182 16.36 6.87 -15.43
C ILE A 182 16.32 8.38 -15.18
N ALA A 183 15.49 8.84 -14.23
CA ALA A 183 15.52 10.21 -13.73
C ALA A 183 15.00 10.32 -12.29
N ASN A 184 15.44 11.37 -11.59
CA ASN A 184 14.97 11.76 -10.28
C ASN A 184 14.94 13.30 -10.19
N TYR A 185 13.76 13.88 -10.06
CA TYR A 185 13.55 15.31 -9.94
C TYR A 185 13.21 15.66 -8.49
N ASN A 186 14.03 16.50 -7.86
CA ASN A 186 13.69 17.02 -6.55
C ASN A 186 12.74 18.22 -6.71
N VAL A 187 11.51 18.04 -6.25
CA VAL A 187 10.42 19.00 -6.29
C VAL A 187 9.89 19.11 -4.86
N GLY A 188 10.42 20.05 -4.10
CA GLY A 188 9.86 20.36 -2.79
C GLY A 188 8.54 21.09 -2.97
N PHE A 189 7.47 20.58 -2.36
CA PHE A 189 6.28 21.38 -2.13
C PHE A 189 6.58 22.32 -0.94
N ASP A 190 6.87 23.60 -1.21
CA ASP A 190 7.02 24.60 -0.15
C ASP A 190 5.62 25.08 0.27
N THR A 191 5.08 24.53 1.36
CA THR A 191 3.64 24.64 1.63
C THR A 191 3.28 24.82 3.09
N ASP A 192 2.22 25.60 3.35
CA ASP A 192 1.70 25.87 4.68
C ASP A 192 0.69 24.82 5.21
N TYR A 193 0.24 23.86 4.38
CA TYR A 193 -0.79 22.87 4.77
C TYR A 193 -0.37 21.43 4.46
N SER A 194 -0.88 20.50 5.27
CA SER A 194 -0.76 19.05 5.06
C SER A 194 -2.15 18.41 5.17
N ILE A 195 -2.52 17.61 4.17
CA ILE A 195 -3.65 16.68 4.29
C ILE A 195 -3.09 15.43 4.97
N ILE A 196 -3.81 14.94 5.98
CA ILE A 196 -3.42 13.74 6.73
C ILE A 196 -4.50 12.67 6.63
N ASP A 197 -4.09 11.41 6.70
CA ASP A 197 -5.01 10.31 6.91
C ASP A 197 -5.39 10.20 8.39
N ASN A 198 -6.30 9.29 8.70
CA ASN A 198 -6.76 9.03 10.06
C ASN A 198 -5.70 8.39 10.97
N ASP A 199 -4.60 7.89 10.39
CA ASP A 199 -3.43 7.38 11.10
C ASP A 199 -2.36 8.48 11.33
N GLY A 200 -2.66 9.71 10.90
CA GLY A 200 -1.79 10.88 11.02
C GLY A 200 -0.61 10.89 10.05
N ASN A 201 -0.66 10.06 9.00
CA ASN A 201 0.30 10.11 7.91
C ASN A 201 -0.07 11.26 6.98
N VAL A 202 0.93 12.00 6.51
CA VAL A 202 0.73 13.04 5.49
C VAL A 202 0.41 12.34 4.17
N ILE A 203 -0.73 12.70 3.59
CA ILE A 203 -1.21 12.25 2.28
C ILE A 203 -0.69 13.18 1.19
N THR A 204 -0.68 14.49 1.43
CA THR A 204 -0.09 15.50 0.55
C THR A 204 0.19 16.79 1.33
N ASP A 205 1.17 17.55 0.88
CA ASP A 205 1.54 18.88 1.38
C ASP A 205 1.18 19.93 0.30
N GLY A 206 0.64 21.11 0.66
CA GLY A 206 0.08 22.09 -0.31
C GLY A 206 -0.34 23.46 0.24
N ASN A 207 -0.47 24.48 -0.62
CA ASN A 207 -1.27 25.69 -0.38
C ASN A 207 -2.67 25.45 -0.99
N PHE A 208 -3.78 25.64 -0.28
CA PHE A 208 -5.10 25.12 -0.72
C PHE A 208 -5.54 25.50 -2.15
N ASP A 209 -5.21 26.71 -2.60
CA ASP A 209 -5.55 27.19 -3.95
C ASP A 209 -4.60 26.68 -5.06
N GLU A 210 -3.42 26.15 -4.67
CA GLU A 210 -2.39 25.56 -5.54
C GLU A 210 -2.14 24.08 -5.19
N LEU A 211 -2.97 23.47 -4.34
CA LEU A 211 -2.69 22.21 -3.62
C LEU A 211 -2.46 21.03 -4.56
N PHE A 212 -2.91 21.17 -5.80
CA PHE A 212 -2.93 20.13 -6.80
C PHE A 212 -2.27 20.54 -8.11
N PHE A 213 -1.57 21.68 -8.14
CA PHE A 213 -0.88 22.19 -9.32
C PHE A 213 0.53 22.64 -8.97
N SER A 214 1.50 22.37 -9.84
CA SER A 214 2.87 22.82 -9.68
C SER A 214 3.48 23.07 -11.03
N GLN A 215 4.00 24.28 -11.23
CA GLN A 215 4.64 24.66 -12.49
C GLN A 215 5.87 23.80 -12.78
N ASP A 216 6.62 23.41 -11.75
CA ASP A 216 7.78 22.53 -11.89
C ASP A 216 7.34 21.12 -12.31
N LEU A 217 6.30 20.58 -11.68
CA LEU A 217 5.72 19.29 -12.07
C LEU A 217 5.14 19.31 -13.49
N ALA A 218 4.45 20.39 -13.88
CA ALA A 218 3.94 20.56 -15.23
C ALA A 218 5.06 20.44 -16.28
N ILE A 219 6.19 21.10 -16.06
CA ILE A 219 7.37 21.03 -16.94
C ILE A 219 7.92 19.60 -16.98
N ILE A 220 8.04 18.94 -15.82
CA ILE A 220 8.53 17.56 -15.71
C ILE A 220 7.61 16.62 -16.49
N TYR A 221 6.30 16.66 -16.26
CA TYR A 221 5.32 15.80 -16.93
C TYR A 221 5.28 16.04 -18.44
N SER A 222 5.28 17.29 -18.89
CA SER A 222 5.32 17.61 -20.31
C SER A 222 6.57 17.06 -20.99
N ASN A 223 7.73 17.18 -20.33
CA ASN A 223 8.99 16.61 -20.81
C ASN A 223 8.94 15.08 -20.88
N ILE A 224 8.46 14.40 -19.83
CA ILE A 224 8.34 12.94 -19.79
C ILE A 224 7.44 12.45 -20.92
N LEU A 225 6.22 12.98 -21.01
CA LEU A 225 5.24 12.56 -22.02
C LEU A 225 5.76 12.77 -23.45
N SER A 226 6.45 13.89 -23.70
CA SER A 226 6.94 14.23 -25.05
C SER A 226 8.22 13.48 -25.43
N LYS A 227 9.19 13.39 -24.52
CA LYS A 227 10.52 12.86 -24.82
C LYS A 227 10.55 11.34 -24.87
N LEU A 228 9.65 10.67 -24.14
CA LEU A 228 9.49 9.23 -24.17
C LEU A 228 8.39 8.78 -25.14
N ASP A 229 7.80 9.71 -25.90
CA ASP A 229 6.70 9.45 -26.83
C ASP A 229 5.60 8.57 -26.21
N ILE A 230 5.12 8.96 -25.03
CA ILE A 230 4.15 8.15 -24.27
C ILE A 230 2.84 8.06 -25.04
N THR A 231 2.42 6.84 -25.33
CA THR A 231 1.22 6.51 -26.11
C THR A 231 0.02 6.12 -25.26
N LEU A 232 0.25 5.72 -24.01
CA LEU A 232 -0.78 5.32 -23.06
C LEU A 232 -0.34 5.63 -21.63
N VAL A 233 -1.24 6.14 -20.80
CA VAL A 233 -0.98 6.33 -19.37
C VAL A 233 -1.91 5.46 -18.54
N HIS A 234 -1.35 4.73 -17.58
CA HIS A 234 -2.12 3.97 -16.59
C HIS A 234 -1.92 4.58 -15.21
N ILE A 235 -2.94 5.31 -14.75
CA ILE A 235 -2.95 5.99 -13.47
C ILE A 235 -3.46 5.04 -12.40
N ASN A 236 -2.56 4.56 -11.55
CA ASN A 236 -2.97 3.80 -10.37
C ASN A 236 -3.31 4.72 -9.20
N HIS A 237 -2.57 5.81 -9.07
CA HIS A 237 -2.77 6.75 -7.98
C HIS A 237 -2.15 8.11 -8.28
N LEU A 238 -2.70 9.19 -7.71
CA LEU A 238 -2.19 10.55 -7.86
C LEU A 238 -1.77 11.22 -6.55
N ILE A 239 -1.77 10.52 -5.41
CA ILE A 239 -1.07 10.97 -4.17
C ILE A 239 0.33 11.46 -4.54
N ASN A 240 0.67 12.65 -4.04
CA ASN A 240 1.93 13.34 -4.29
C ASN A 240 2.20 13.71 -5.78
N HIS A 241 1.22 13.54 -6.66
CA HIS A 241 1.24 14.06 -8.02
C HIS A 241 0.28 15.25 -8.14
N SER A 242 0.58 16.17 -9.06
CA SER A 242 -0.32 17.28 -9.40
C SER A 242 -1.22 16.91 -10.58
N PHE A 243 -2.40 17.55 -10.68
CA PHE A 243 -3.33 17.37 -11.78
C PHE A 243 -2.84 17.99 -13.10
N ASP A 244 -1.69 18.68 -13.11
CA ASP A 244 -1.00 19.09 -14.34
C ASP A 244 -0.72 17.91 -15.28
N LEU A 245 -0.49 16.72 -14.71
CA LEU A 245 -0.30 15.51 -15.50
C LEU A 245 -1.52 15.24 -16.39
N ILE A 246 -2.74 15.35 -15.83
CA ILE A 246 -4.00 15.10 -16.56
C ILE A 246 -4.19 16.16 -17.65
N LYS A 247 -3.86 17.42 -17.35
CA LYS A 247 -3.92 18.50 -18.33
C LYS A 247 -3.01 18.22 -19.53
N HIS A 248 -1.77 17.81 -19.30
CA HIS A 248 -0.84 17.51 -20.39
C HIS A 248 -1.16 16.23 -21.15
N ILE A 249 -1.73 15.22 -20.49
CA ILE A 249 -2.27 14.01 -21.14
C ILE A 249 -3.39 14.41 -22.13
N ASP A 250 -4.33 15.24 -21.68
CA ASP A 250 -5.46 15.73 -22.47
C ASP A 250 -5.02 16.62 -23.65
N GLU A 251 -4.11 17.58 -23.41
CA GLU A 251 -3.53 18.44 -24.45
C GLU A 251 -2.84 17.65 -25.56
N LYS A 252 -2.25 16.50 -25.22
CA LYS A 252 -1.59 15.59 -26.15
C LYS A 252 -2.52 14.52 -26.72
N SER A 253 -3.77 14.46 -26.24
CA SER A 253 -4.74 13.42 -26.61
C SER A 253 -4.21 12.00 -26.36
N ILE A 254 -3.42 11.83 -25.30
CA ILE A 254 -2.91 10.50 -24.89
C ILE A 254 -4.05 9.79 -24.15
N PRO A 255 -4.46 8.58 -24.58
CA PRO A 255 -5.46 7.82 -23.84
C PRO A 255 -4.93 7.45 -22.45
N PHE A 256 -5.80 7.42 -21.46
CA PHE A 256 -5.41 7.01 -20.12
C PHE A 256 -6.49 6.26 -19.36
N LEU A 257 -6.04 5.43 -18.43
CA LEU A 257 -6.86 4.60 -17.56
C LEU A 257 -6.65 5.00 -16.12
N VAL A 258 -7.67 4.84 -15.29
CA VAL A 258 -7.60 5.11 -13.84
C VAL A 258 -8.01 3.87 -13.08
N ASN A 259 -7.18 3.38 -12.16
CA ASN A 259 -7.61 2.35 -11.20
C ASN A 259 -8.18 2.99 -9.93
N LEU A 260 -9.24 2.36 -9.41
CA LEU A 260 -9.94 2.72 -8.19
C LEU A 260 -9.63 1.70 -7.07
N HIS A 261 -8.37 1.68 -6.64
CA HIS A 261 -7.88 0.77 -5.59
C HIS A 261 -8.32 1.18 -4.18
N ASP A 262 -8.69 2.46 -4.03
CA ASP A 262 -9.26 3.08 -2.83
C ASP A 262 -10.25 4.20 -3.24
N PHE A 263 -10.66 5.02 -2.27
CA PHE A 263 -11.61 6.11 -2.49
C PHE A 263 -10.96 7.48 -2.59
N TYR A 264 -9.68 7.55 -2.97
CA TYR A 264 -8.94 8.80 -3.20
C TYR A 264 -9.72 9.78 -4.07
N TYR A 265 -10.28 9.33 -5.20
CA TYR A 265 -11.01 10.22 -6.10
C TYR A 265 -12.37 10.70 -5.56
N ILE A 266 -12.86 10.12 -4.45
CA ILE A 266 -14.03 10.63 -3.74
C ILE A 266 -13.63 11.59 -2.62
N CYS A 267 -12.57 11.26 -1.90
CA CYS A 267 -12.11 11.97 -0.71
C CYS A 267 -10.60 11.81 -0.54
N PRO A 268 -9.86 12.90 -0.26
CA PRO A 268 -8.42 12.84 -0.14
C PRO A 268 -7.97 11.97 1.06
N SER A 269 -8.84 11.73 2.04
CA SER A 269 -8.57 10.84 3.19
C SER A 269 -8.54 9.34 2.87
N ILE A 270 -8.85 8.95 1.61
CA ILE A 270 -8.87 7.61 1.00
C ILE A 270 -9.80 6.54 1.62
N HIS A 271 -10.07 6.58 2.93
CA HIS A 271 -10.77 5.52 3.67
C HIS A 271 -12.25 5.81 3.94
N LEU A 272 -12.71 7.05 3.73
CA LEU A 272 -14.10 7.45 3.99
C LEU A 272 -14.56 7.22 5.45
N VAL A 273 -13.66 7.40 6.43
CA VAL A 273 -14.02 7.27 7.85
C VAL A 273 -13.98 8.59 8.59
N ASP A 274 -14.78 8.69 9.64
CA ASP A 274 -14.85 9.84 10.55
C ASP A 274 -13.74 9.81 11.63
N GLY A 275 -13.78 10.78 12.55
CA GLY A 275 -12.84 10.86 13.67
C GLY A 275 -12.89 9.67 14.65
N ASN A 276 -13.93 8.85 14.60
CA ASN A 276 -14.07 7.61 15.37
C ASN A 276 -13.69 6.36 14.55
N CYS A 277 -13.11 6.55 13.35
CA CYS A 277 -12.79 5.50 12.40
C CYS A 277 -14.02 4.67 11.95
N GLN A 278 -15.20 5.28 11.87
CA GLN A 278 -16.40 4.66 11.30
C GLN A 278 -16.70 5.20 9.91
N TYR A 279 -17.26 4.38 9.02
CA TYR A 279 -17.66 4.81 7.68
C TYR A 279 -18.58 6.05 7.77
N CYS A 280 -18.12 7.18 7.25
CA CYS A 280 -18.79 8.46 7.44
C CYS A 280 -19.98 8.65 6.48
N ASN A 281 -20.11 7.79 5.47
CA ASN A 281 -21.11 7.92 4.40
C ASN A 281 -21.14 9.33 3.80
N PHE A 282 -19.95 9.87 3.54
CA PHE A 282 -19.70 11.20 2.99
C PHE A 282 -20.19 12.38 3.84
N LYS A 283 -20.51 12.15 5.12
CA LYS A 283 -20.87 13.22 6.07
C LYS A 283 -19.60 13.73 6.74
N CYS A 284 -19.21 14.97 6.42
CA CYS A 284 -17.91 15.53 6.82
C CYS A 284 -17.96 16.49 8.02
N ASP A 285 -19.14 16.68 8.63
CA ASP A 285 -19.32 17.45 9.86
C ASP A 285 -18.42 16.91 10.98
N GLY A 286 -17.40 17.68 11.38
CA GLY A 286 -16.46 17.29 12.44
C GLY A 286 -15.47 16.18 12.04
N CYS A 287 -15.29 15.91 10.75
CA CYS A 287 -14.31 14.94 10.27
C CYS A 287 -12.87 15.36 10.62
N GLY A 288 -12.08 14.49 11.25
CA GLY A 288 -10.67 14.76 11.54
C GLY A 288 -9.72 14.44 10.38
N GLY A 289 -10.25 13.95 9.26
CA GLY A 289 -9.48 13.23 8.23
C GLY A 289 -9.14 14.01 6.96
N ILE A 290 -9.41 15.32 6.87
CA ILE A 290 -9.07 16.10 5.68
C ILE A 290 -8.16 17.30 6.03
N SER A 291 -8.53 18.10 7.02
CA SER A 291 -7.69 19.20 7.52
C SER A 291 -7.75 19.31 9.05
N LYS A 292 -6.62 19.70 9.65
CA LYS A 292 -6.52 20.12 11.06
C LYS A 292 -6.68 21.63 11.23
N ASP A 293 -6.80 22.38 10.14
CA ASP A 293 -6.91 23.83 10.14
C ASP A 293 -8.38 24.29 10.26
N GLU A 294 -8.66 25.11 11.27
CA GLU A 294 -10.00 25.65 11.53
C GLU A 294 -10.46 26.71 10.49
N SER A 295 -9.55 27.25 9.67
CA SER A 295 -9.83 28.29 8.68
C SER A 295 -10.43 27.77 7.37
N LEU A 296 -10.32 26.46 7.09
CA LEU A 296 -10.89 25.79 5.93
C LEU A 296 -11.81 24.65 6.39
N THR A 297 -13.09 24.73 6.01
CA THR A 297 -14.03 23.64 6.33
C THR A 297 -13.75 22.42 5.45
N ASN A 298 -13.83 21.22 6.03
CA ASN A 298 -13.68 19.96 5.29
C ASN A 298 -14.62 19.87 4.08
N ASP A 299 -15.83 20.43 4.18
CA ASP A 299 -16.79 20.45 3.08
C ASP A 299 -16.28 21.26 1.87
N LYS A 300 -15.61 22.39 2.11
CA LYS A 300 -15.03 23.19 1.03
C LYS A 300 -13.92 22.40 0.33
N ILE A 301 -13.07 21.72 1.10
CA ILE A 301 -12.00 20.87 0.60
C ILE A 301 -12.57 19.73 -0.24
N LEU A 302 -13.52 18.99 0.31
CA LEU A 302 -14.13 17.84 -0.36
C LEU A 302 -14.86 18.24 -1.64
N ASN A 303 -15.57 19.37 -1.65
CA ASN A 303 -16.27 19.85 -2.82
C ASN A 303 -15.31 20.23 -3.95
N GLU A 304 -14.22 20.93 -3.64
CA GLU A 304 -13.22 21.29 -4.65
C GLU A 304 -12.48 20.06 -5.17
N TRP A 305 -12.10 19.17 -4.26
CA TRP A 305 -11.49 17.88 -4.59
C TRP A 305 -12.35 17.08 -5.58
N ARG A 306 -13.65 16.93 -5.29
CA ARG A 306 -14.58 16.19 -6.14
C ARG A 306 -14.74 16.78 -7.53
N LYS A 307 -14.72 18.11 -7.68
CA LYS A 307 -14.74 18.74 -9.01
C LYS A 307 -13.50 18.38 -9.84
N LEU A 308 -12.33 18.42 -9.20
CA LEU A 308 -11.06 18.11 -9.87
C LEU A 308 -10.99 16.63 -10.23
N THR A 309 -11.38 15.74 -9.31
CA THR A 309 -11.35 14.30 -9.57
C THR A 309 -12.44 13.87 -10.56
N GLU A 310 -13.62 14.49 -10.56
CA GLU A 310 -14.64 14.30 -11.59
C GLU A 310 -14.10 14.62 -12.99
N MET A 311 -13.33 15.72 -13.13
CA MET A 311 -12.65 16.04 -14.39
C MET A 311 -11.68 14.92 -14.82
N VAL A 312 -10.90 14.36 -13.88
CA VAL A 312 -9.98 13.24 -14.18
C VAL A 312 -10.76 12.01 -14.64
N LEU A 313 -11.76 11.60 -13.87
CA LEU A 313 -12.54 10.40 -14.14
C LEU A 313 -13.37 10.52 -15.43
N THR A 314 -13.88 11.70 -15.75
CA THR A 314 -14.64 11.96 -16.99
C THR A 314 -13.75 11.80 -18.22
N LYS A 315 -12.49 12.25 -18.14
CA LYS A 315 -11.55 12.22 -19.28
C LYS A 315 -10.88 10.87 -19.49
N SER A 316 -10.90 10.00 -18.48
CA SER A 316 -10.28 8.67 -18.59
C SER A 316 -11.05 7.81 -19.59
N CYS A 317 -10.33 6.93 -20.30
CA CYS A 317 -10.94 5.97 -21.21
C CYS A 317 -11.68 4.87 -20.45
N ALA A 318 -11.22 4.52 -19.25
CA ALA A 318 -11.96 3.69 -18.30
C ALA A 318 -11.51 3.93 -16.86
N ASN A 319 -12.48 3.93 -15.95
CA ASN A 319 -12.30 3.94 -14.51
C ASN A 319 -12.48 2.50 -13.98
N ILE A 320 -11.37 1.85 -13.67
CA ILE A 320 -11.32 0.42 -13.40
C ILE A 320 -11.41 0.17 -11.91
N ALA A 321 -12.44 -0.56 -11.49
CA ALA A 321 -12.66 -0.95 -10.11
C ALA A 321 -12.49 -2.47 -9.92
N PRO A 322 -11.99 -2.92 -8.77
CA PRO A 322 -11.87 -4.36 -8.50
C PRO A 322 -13.21 -5.05 -8.24
N THR A 323 -14.26 -4.31 -7.84
CA THR A 323 -15.60 -4.86 -7.60
C THR A 323 -16.69 -3.87 -8.01
N GLN A 324 -17.89 -4.39 -8.26
CA GLN A 324 -19.05 -3.55 -8.57
C GLN A 324 -19.43 -2.65 -7.39
N SER A 325 -19.19 -3.09 -6.15
CA SER A 325 -19.49 -2.28 -4.96
C SER A 325 -18.71 -0.96 -4.90
N VAL A 326 -17.51 -0.92 -5.48
CA VAL A 326 -16.73 0.32 -5.61
C VAL A 326 -17.40 1.24 -6.62
N ILE A 327 -17.80 0.73 -7.79
CA ILE A 327 -18.51 1.50 -8.81
C ILE A 327 -19.82 2.08 -8.24
N ASP A 328 -20.58 1.29 -7.49
CA ASP A 328 -21.83 1.73 -6.86
C ASP A 328 -21.57 2.91 -5.90
N ILE A 329 -20.51 2.83 -5.08
CA ILE A 329 -20.08 3.91 -4.18
C ILE A 329 -19.65 5.17 -4.97
N TYR A 330 -18.93 5.00 -6.08
CA TYR A 330 -18.53 6.12 -6.94
C TYR A 330 -19.75 6.78 -7.60
N HIS A 331 -20.75 6.01 -8.04
CA HIS A 331 -21.99 6.54 -8.62
C HIS A 331 -22.87 7.33 -7.65
N GLU A 332 -22.78 7.06 -6.34
CA GLU A 332 -23.45 7.91 -5.33
C GLU A 332 -22.92 9.36 -5.36
N ILE A 333 -21.68 9.56 -5.82
CA ILE A 333 -21.00 10.86 -5.89
C ILE A 333 -20.98 11.42 -7.31
N PHE A 334 -20.72 10.56 -8.31
CA PHE A 334 -20.57 10.91 -9.72
C PHE A 334 -21.57 10.10 -10.57
N PRO A 335 -22.87 10.43 -10.51
CA PRO A 335 -23.93 9.61 -11.12
C PRO A 335 -23.87 9.60 -12.66
N ASP A 336 -23.28 10.62 -13.27
CA ASP A 336 -23.26 10.82 -14.72
C ASP A 336 -22.07 10.12 -15.43
N LEU A 337 -21.11 9.57 -14.68
CA LEU A 337 -19.97 8.83 -15.25
C LEU A 337 -20.39 7.43 -15.69
N ASP A 338 -20.18 7.07 -16.95
CA ASP A 338 -20.57 5.77 -17.52
C ASP A 338 -19.37 4.90 -17.98
N ASN A 339 -18.16 5.40 -17.83
CA ASN A 339 -16.91 4.77 -18.24
C ASN A 339 -16.28 3.87 -17.16
N PHE A 340 -17.07 3.35 -16.22
CA PHE A 340 -16.58 2.40 -15.23
C PHE A 340 -16.45 0.98 -15.79
N LYS A 341 -15.44 0.24 -15.33
CA LYS A 341 -15.24 -1.18 -15.67
C LYS A 341 -14.82 -1.98 -14.45
N VAL A 342 -15.41 -3.15 -14.25
CA VAL A 342 -14.92 -4.10 -13.24
C VAL A 342 -13.78 -4.94 -13.84
N ILE A 343 -12.61 -4.91 -13.22
CA ILE A 343 -11.55 -5.92 -13.40
C ILE A 343 -11.13 -6.39 -12.02
N GLU A 344 -11.66 -7.54 -11.59
CA GLU A 344 -11.29 -8.15 -10.31
C GLU A 344 -9.78 -8.41 -10.22
N HIS A 345 -9.19 -8.27 -9.03
CA HIS A 345 -7.80 -8.66 -8.80
C HIS A 345 -7.60 -10.17 -8.96
N GLY A 346 -6.53 -10.53 -9.67
CA GLY A 346 -6.04 -11.89 -9.80
C GLY A 346 -5.21 -12.30 -8.59
N VAL A 347 -5.20 -13.61 -8.30
CA VAL A 347 -4.38 -14.21 -7.23
C VAL A 347 -3.73 -15.50 -7.71
N HIS A 348 -2.54 -15.81 -7.22
CA HIS A 348 -1.94 -17.13 -7.47
C HIS A 348 -2.73 -18.21 -6.74
N ILE A 349 -3.39 -19.08 -7.50
CA ILE A 349 -4.32 -20.06 -6.93
C ILE A 349 -3.56 -21.20 -6.24
N ASN A 350 -3.60 -21.18 -4.91
CA ASN A 350 -3.14 -22.24 -4.03
C ASN A 350 -4.24 -22.57 -3.02
N LYS A 351 -5.05 -23.60 -3.27
CA LYS A 351 -6.09 -24.05 -2.32
C LYS A 351 -5.47 -24.99 -1.28
N SER A 352 -5.80 -24.78 -0.01
CA SER A 352 -5.34 -25.63 1.08
C SER A 352 -6.06 -26.99 1.10
N GLY A 353 -5.37 -28.04 1.55
CA GLY A 353 -5.99 -29.34 1.90
C GLY A 353 -6.56 -29.39 3.32
N PHE A 354 -6.44 -28.29 4.08
CA PHE A 354 -6.99 -28.16 5.43
C PHE A 354 -8.51 -28.07 5.39
N THR A 355 -9.20 -28.87 6.22
CA THR A 355 -10.64 -28.75 6.45
C THR A 355 -10.86 -28.15 7.84
N PRO A 356 -11.42 -26.94 7.95
CA PRO A 356 -11.67 -26.32 9.23
C PRO A 356 -12.87 -26.94 9.95
N GLU A 357 -12.83 -26.87 11.28
CA GLU A 357 -13.89 -27.33 12.16
C GLU A 357 -14.30 -26.21 13.10
N LEU A 358 -15.60 -26.10 13.39
CA LEU A 358 -16.12 -25.17 14.38
C LEU A 358 -15.72 -25.64 15.79
N THR A 359 -14.68 -25.05 16.34
CA THR A 359 -14.26 -25.34 17.73
C THR A 359 -15.24 -24.73 18.72
N SER A 360 -15.34 -25.35 19.90
CA SER A 360 -16.09 -24.83 21.04
C SER A 360 -15.20 -24.77 22.29
N ASN A 361 -15.29 -23.67 23.04
CA ASN A 361 -14.58 -23.45 24.32
C ASN A 361 -13.03 -23.60 24.28
N PRO A 362 -12.29 -22.68 23.63
CA PRO A 362 -12.75 -21.49 22.94
C PRO A 362 -13.02 -21.73 21.44
N ILE A 363 -13.80 -20.82 20.83
CA ILE A 363 -13.88 -20.65 19.39
C ILE A 363 -12.57 -20.01 18.93
N ARG A 364 -11.78 -20.72 18.11
CA ARG A 364 -10.54 -20.20 17.55
C ARG A 364 -10.82 -19.34 16.33
N ILE A 365 -10.38 -18.09 16.34
CA ILE A 365 -10.70 -17.10 15.32
C ILE A 365 -9.40 -16.54 14.76
N LEU A 366 -9.25 -16.59 13.44
CA LEU A 366 -8.14 -15.95 12.74
C LEU A 366 -8.47 -14.48 12.47
N VAL A 367 -7.54 -13.58 12.74
CA VAL A 367 -7.61 -12.17 12.35
C VAL A 367 -6.42 -11.90 11.42
N PRO A 368 -6.60 -12.00 10.09
CA PRO A 368 -5.52 -11.85 9.12
C PRO A 368 -5.27 -10.37 8.74
N GLY A 369 -4.03 -10.05 8.39
CA GLY A 369 -3.63 -8.78 7.77
C GLY A 369 -3.10 -7.71 8.74
N HIS A 370 -3.04 -6.46 8.24
CA HIS A 370 -2.69 -5.29 9.05
C HIS A 370 -3.95 -4.74 9.73
N VAL A 371 -4.06 -4.88 11.05
CA VAL A 371 -5.25 -4.50 11.83
C VAL A 371 -5.05 -3.10 12.43
N SER A 372 -5.20 -2.08 11.59
CA SER A 372 -5.25 -0.66 11.95
C SER A 372 -6.63 -0.27 12.54
N PRO A 373 -6.83 0.98 13.01
CA PRO A 373 -8.15 1.47 13.46
C PRO A 373 -9.26 1.27 12.43
N HIS A 374 -9.04 1.68 11.17
CA HIS A 374 -10.01 1.54 10.08
C HIS A 374 -10.20 0.08 9.61
N LYS A 375 -9.30 -0.83 9.97
CA LYS A 375 -9.45 -2.28 9.78
C LYS A 375 -10.09 -2.97 11.00
N GLY A 376 -10.73 -2.20 11.90
CA GLY A 376 -11.55 -2.72 12.99
C GLY A 376 -10.82 -3.07 14.28
N SER A 377 -9.56 -2.67 14.45
CA SER A 377 -8.79 -3.00 15.67
C SER A 377 -9.47 -2.58 16.98
N LEU A 378 -10.11 -1.41 16.99
CA LEU A 378 -10.84 -0.91 18.17
C LEU A 378 -12.08 -1.77 18.45
N LEU A 379 -12.83 -2.13 17.42
CA LEU A 379 -14.00 -3.01 17.53
C LEU A 379 -13.62 -4.42 17.99
N ILE A 380 -12.51 -4.99 17.48
CA ILE A 380 -12.00 -6.30 17.91
C ILE A 380 -11.58 -6.26 19.39
N LYS A 381 -10.97 -5.15 19.82
CA LYS A 381 -10.61 -4.95 21.23
C LYS A 381 -11.87 -4.95 22.11
N GLU A 382 -12.89 -4.15 21.76
CA GLU A 382 -14.16 -4.10 22.48
C GLU A 382 -14.85 -5.47 22.52
N LEU A 383 -14.89 -6.17 21.39
CA LEU A 383 -15.41 -7.53 21.28
C LEU A 383 -14.74 -8.47 22.29
N LYS A 384 -13.41 -8.39 22.43
CA LYS A 384 -12.67 -9.25 23.35
C LYS A 384 -12.83 -8.82 24.82
N GLU A 385 -12.99 -7.53 25.11
CA GLU A 385 -13.29 -7.02 26.46
C GLU A 385 -14.68 -7.48 26.95
N MET A 386 -15.63 -7.64 26.03
CA MET A 386 -16.97 -8.16 26.31
C MET A 386 -17.00 -9.67 26.56
N ASP A 387 -16.04 -10.41 26.00
CA ASP A 387 -15.88 -11.87 26.16
C ASP A 387 -15.37 -12.27 27.56
N ARG A 388 -16.13 -11.95 28.61
CA ARG A 388 -15.75 -12.20 30.02
C ARG A 388 -15.60 -13.68 30.37
N LYS A 389 -16.20 -14.57 29.58
CA LYS A 389 -16.13 -16.02 29.76
C LYS A 389 -14.98 -16.66 28.97
N ASN A 390 -14.22 -15.86 28.22
CA ASN A 390 -13.12 -16.31 27.38
C ASN A 390 -13.57 -17.37 26.35
N ASN A 391 -14.73 -17.16 25.74
CA ASN A 391 -15.29 -18.01 24.70
C ASN A 391 -14.51 -17.87 23.38
N LEU A 392 -13.79 -16.78 23.16
CA LEU A 392 -13.12 -16.45 21.90
C LEU A 392 -11.59 -16.55 22.07
N GLU A 393 -10.88 -17.24 21.19
CA GLU A 393 -9.42 -17.25 21.14
C GLU A 393 -8.97 -16.60 19.82
N LEU A 394 -8.39 -15.40 19.91
CA LEU A 394 -7.97 -14.62 18.75
C LEU A 394 -6.54 -14.97 18.34
N HIS A 395 -6.34 -15.23 17.05
CA HIS A 395 -5.04 -15.44 16.43
C HIS A 395 -4.77 -14.33 15.41
N PHE A 396 -3.85 -13.43 15.73
CA PHE A 396 -3.43 -12.35 14.83
C PHE A 396 -2.34 -12.85 13.88
N LEU A 397 -2.65 -12.91 12.60
CA LEU A 397 -1.71 -13.29 11.54
C LEU A 397 -1.45 -12.06 10.66
N GLY A 398 -0.33 -11.38 10.91
CA GLY A 398 -0.02 -10.06 10.36
C GLY A 398 0.48 -9.09 11.42
N THR A 399 0.09 -7.83 11.32
CA THR A 399 0.50 -6.76 12.24
C THR A 399 -0.72 -6.08 12.86
N THR A 400 -0.59 -5.67 14.12
CA THR A 400 -1.67 -5.11 14.93
C THR A 400 -1.19 -3.86 15.65
N ILE A 401 -2.12 -2.98 16.02
CA ILE A 401 -1.81 -1.84 16.89
C ILE A 401 -1.31 -2.33 18.27
N PRO A 402 -0.33 -1.66 18.91
CA PRO A 402 0.34 -2.19 20.11
C PRO A 402 -0.57 -2.55 21.28
N ASN A 403 -1.69 -1.85 21.45
CA ASN A 403 -2.70 -2.06 22.47
C ASN A 403 -3.63 -3.26 22.18
N LEU A 404 -3.66 -3.79 20.96
CA LEU A 404 -4.44 -4.98 20.61
C LEU A 404 -3.65 -6.27 20.86
N ASN A 405 -2.31 -6.22 20.86
CA ASN A 405 -1.44 -7.40 20.96
C ASN A 405 -1.69 -8.27 22.20
N SER A 406 -2.18 -7.68 23.30
CA SER A 406 -2.46 -8.40 24.56
C SER A 406 -3.76 -9.21 24.54
N TYR A 407 -4.61 -9.05 23.52
CA TYR A 407 -5.94 -9.65 23.44
C TYR A 407 -5.97 -10.99 22.68
N GLY A 408 -4.83 -11.46 22.18
CA GLY A 408 -4.73 -12.68 21.38
C GLY A 408 -3.30 -13.15 21.15
N ILE A 409 -3.17 -14.24 20.39
CA ILE A 409 -1.89 -14.87 20.02
C ILE A 409 -1.38 -14.20 18.76
N ASN A 410 -0.14 -13.67 18.78
CA ASN A 410 0.45 -12.96 17.65
C ASN A 410 1.41 -13.86 16.89
N HIS A 411 1.11 -14.12 15.62
CA HIS A 411 1.92 -14.95 14.72
C HIS A 411 2.91 -14.13 13.88
N GLY A 412 2.76 -12.80 13.87
CA GLY A 412 3.64 -11.88 13.14
C GLY A 412 3.31 -11.78 11.66
N LYS A 413 4.17 -11.07 10.91
CA LYS A 413 4.07 -10.93 9.46
C LYS A 413 4.23 -12.30 8.78
N TYR A 414 3.58 -12.47 7.64
CA TYR A 414 3.63 -13.67 6.82
C TYR A 414 3.88 -13.30 5.35
N GLU A 415 4.49 -14.21 4.61
CA GLU A 415 4.49 -14.18 3.15
C GLU A 415 3.20 -14.82 2.63
N ARG A 416 2.63 -14.30 1.54
CA ARG A 416 1.33 -14.78 1.01
C ARG A 416 1.33 -16.29 0.77
N SER A 417 2.44 -16.84 0.27
CA SER A 417 2.63 -18.27 0.02
C SER A 417 2.55 -19.15 1.28
N ASP A 418 2.84 -18.59 2.46
CA ASP A 418 2.82 -19.31 3.74
C ASP A 418 1.44 -19.30 4.42
N PHE A 419 0.48 -18.49 3.93
CA PHE A 419 -0.81 -18.28 4.60
C PHE A 419 -1.53 -19.60 4.88
N ASN A 420 -1.68 -20.47 3.87
CA ASN A 420 -2.35 -21.77 4.01
C ASN A 420 -1.66 -22.68 5.05
N ASN A 421 -0.33 -22.70 5.05
CA ASN A 421 0.44 -23.49 6.01
C ASN A 421 0.22 -22.97 7.44
N LEU A 422 0.29 -21.66 7.64
CA LEU A 422 0.06 -21.03 8.94
C LEU A 422 -1.38 -21.27 9.44
N VAL A 423 -2.38 -21.16 8.56
CA VAL A 423 -3.76 -21.52 8.88
C VAL A 423 -3.88 -22.97 9.33
N SER A 424 -3.23 -23.91 8.64
CA SER A 424 -3.27 -25.34 8.98
C SER A 424 -2.63 -25.66 10.35
N GLN A 425 -1.70 -24.82 10.80
CA GLN A 425 -1.05 -24.93 12.12
C GLN A 425 -1.93 -24.30 13.22
N ILE A 426 -2.53 -23.14 12.93
CA ILE A 426 -3.41 -22.41 13.85
C ILE A 426 -4.72 -23.17 14.08
N LYS A 427 -5.25 -23.81 13.02
CA LYS A 427 -6.54 -24.51 12.99
C LYS A 427 -7.71 -23.64 13.51
N PRO A 428 -7.94 -22.45 12.92
CA PRO A 428 -9.05 -21.60 13.30
C PRO A 428 -10.37 -22.15 12.75
N SER A 429 -11.47 -21.80 13.41
CA SER A 429 -12.84 -22.10 12.96
C SER A 429 -13.21 -21.23 11.76
N PHE A 430 -12.85 -19.95 11.78
CA PHE A 430 -13.15 -18.98 10.72
C PHE A 430 -12.21 -17.77 10.82
N SER A 431 -12.18 -16.95 9.79
CA SER A 431 -11.52 -15.63 9.81
C SER A 431 -12.48 -14.51 10.20
N LEU A 432 -11.94 -13.45 10.79
CA LEU A 432 -12.66 -12.26 11.22
C LEU A 432 -12.06 -11.01 10.55
N ILE A 433 -12.86 -10.33 9.72
CA ILE A 433 -12.45 -9.14 8.95
C ILE A 433 -13.46 -8.01 9.19
N LEU A 434 -13.24 -7.23 10.25
CA LEU A 434 -14.20 -6.21 10.71
C LEU A 434 -13.81 -4.80 10.27
N SER A 435 -13.37 -4.62 9.03
CA SER A 435 -13.05 -3.29 8.49
C SER A 435 -14.23 -2.34 8.67
N THR A 436 -13.99 -1.18 9.26
CA THR A 436 -15.01 -0.16 9.56
C THR A 436 -15.17 0.83 8.42
N CYS A 437 -14.32 0.73 7.40
CA CYS A 437 -14.46 1.37 6.09
C CYS A 437 -14.91 0.35 5.03
N PRO A 438 -15.54 0.80 3.94
CA PRO A 438 -15.68 -0.04 2.75
C PRO A 438 -14.31 -0.50 2.26
N GLU A 439 -14.16 -1.80 2.03
CA GLU A 439 -13.02 -2.36 1.31
C GLU A 439 -13.31 -2.31 -0.19
N THR A 440 -12.29 -2.13 -1.02
CA THR A 440 -12.42 -2.19 -2.48
C THR A 440 -12.37 -3.61 -3.03
N TYR A 441 -11.59 -4.49 -2.37
CA TYR A 441 -11.48 -5.92 -2.71
C TYR A 441 -11.34 -6.86 -1.51
N SER A 442 -10.33 -6.63 -0.65
CA SER A 442 -9.85 -7.53 0.43
C SER A 442 -9.17 -8.83 -0.05
N TYR A 443 -7.83 -8.79 -0.11
CA TYR A 443 -7.01 -9.99 -0.34
C TYR A 443 -7.13 -11.01 0.79
N THR A 444 -7.24 -10.55 2.04
CA THR A 444 -7.36 -11.44 3.21
C THR A 444 -8.68 -12.24 3.21
N LEU A 445 -9.74 -11.73 2.57
CA LEU A 445 -10.96 -12.50 2.30
C LEU A 445 -10.67 -13.66 1.33
N THR A 446 -10.02 -13.35 0.20
CA THR A 446 -9.60 -14.35 -0.80
C THR A 446 -8.68 -15.41 -0.18
N GLU A 447 -7.64 -14.99 0.54
CA GLU A 447 -6.70 -15.87 1.24
C GLU A 447 -7.42 -16.80 2.24
N SER A 448 -8.38 -16.25 3.01
CA SER A 448 -9.17 -17.04 3.96
C SER A 448 -10.00 -18.11 3.25
N TRP A 449 -10.69 -17.76 2.16
CA TRP A 449 -11.48 -18.73 1.39
C TRP A 449 -10.61 -19.78 0.70
N MET A 450 -9.44 -19.41 0.17
CA MET A 450 -8.48 -20.36 -0.40
C MET A 450 -7.90 -21.32 0.65
N ALA A 451 -7.79 -20.87 1.89
CA ALA A 451 -7.45 -21.72 3.03
C ALA A 451 -8.62 -22.59 3.52
N GLY A 452 -9.82 -22.45 2.92
CA GLY A 452 -11.04 -23.18 3.26
C GLY A 452 -11.85 -22.56 4.40
N LEU A 453 -11.47 -21.39 4.92
CA LEU A 453 -12.09 -20.76 6.08
C LEU A 453 -13.31 -19.93 5.71
N PRO A 454 -14.47 -20.17 6.36
CA PRO A 454 -15.54 -19.18 6.40
C PRO A 454 -15.05 -17.88 7.02
N VAL A 455 -15.74 -16.79 6.68
CA VAL A 455 -15.36 -15.46 7.15
C VAL A 455 -16.56 -14.75 7.78
N VAL A 456 -16.38 -14.21 8.98
CA VAL A 456 -17.25 -13.18 9.55
C VAL A 456 -16.65 -11.84 9.15
N ALA A 457 -17.35 -11.05 8.34
CA ALA A 457 -16.86 -9.77 7.86
C ALA A 457 -17.86 -8.63 8.04
N SER A 458 -17.37 -7.39 7.98
CA SER A 458 -18.23 -6.22 8.00
C SER A 458 -19.16 -6.17 6.79
N ASN A 459 -20.38 -5.64 7.00
CA ASN A 459 -21.35 -5.41 5.94
C ASN A 459 -21.06 -4.11 5.16
N LEU A 460 -19.85 -3.96 4.61
CA LEU A 460 -19.42 -2.77 3.88
C LEU A 460 -18.65 -3.12 2.61
N GLY A 461 -18.86 -2.32 1.55
CA GLY A 461 -18.11 -2.40 0.28
C GLY A 461 -17.99 -3.82 -0.28
N ALA A 462 -16.77 -4.16 -0.71
CA ALA A 462 -16.47 -5.44 -1.34
C ALA A 462 -16.70 -6.64 -0.41
N LEU A 463 -16.49 -6.49 0.90
CA LEU A 463 -16.75 -7.58 1.86
C LEU A 463 -18.23 -7.98 1.84
N SER A 464 -19.13 -6.99 1.87
CA SER A 464 -20.58 -7.21 1.77
C SER A 464 -20.95 -7.92 0.48
N GLN A 465 -20.56 -7.34 -0.65
CA GLN A 465 -20.93 -7.85 -1.97
C GLN A 465 -20.39 -9.26 -2.22
N ARG A 466 -19.10 -9.50 -1.94
CA ARG A 466 -18.45 -10.77 -2.23
C ARG A 466 -18.96 -11.90 -1.32
N ILE A 467 -19.26 -11.62 -0.04
CA ILE A 467 -19.88 -12.63 0.84
C ILE A 467 -21.34 -12.89 0.45
N ALA A 468 -22.10 -11.85 0.08
CA ALA A 468 -23.48 -12.01 -0.36
C ALA A 468 -23.59 -12.86 -1.64
N SER A 469 -22.66 -12.70 -2.60
CA SER A 469 -22.65 -13.46 -3.84
C SER A 469 -22.14 -14.90 -3.67
N SER A 470 -21.07 -15.10 -2.89
CA SER A 470 -20.45 -16.41 -2.71
C SER A 470 -21.14 -17.27 -1.66
N GLY A 471 -21.77 -16.65 -0.66
CA GLY A 471 -22.25 -17.35 0.54
C GLY A 471 -21.13 -17.90 1.43
N GLY A 472 -19.86 -17.51 1.21
CA GLY A 472 -18.68 -18.03 1.90
C GLY A 472 -18.43 -17.46 3.30
N GLY A 473 -19.47 -16.91 3.96
CA GLY A 473 -19.31 -16.25 5.24
C GLY A 473 -20.60 -15.68 5.84
N TRP A 474 -20.41 -14.78 6.80
CA TRP A 474 -21.44 -14.02 7.50
C TRP A 474 -21.12 -12.53 7.48
N LEU A 475 -22.17 -11.72 7.36
CA LEU A 475 -22.07 -10.27 7.42
C LEU A 475 -22.46 -9.78 8.81
N ALA A 476 -21.57 -8.96 9.38
CA ALA A 476 -21.71 -8.37 10.69
C ALA A 476 -22.03 -6.87 10.59
N ASP A 477 -22.96 -6.42 11.43
CA ASP A 477 -23.17 -4.99 11.65
C ASP A 477 -22.11 -4.46 12.63
N CYS A 478 -21.07 -3.86 12.08
CA CYS A 478 -19.94 -3.35 12.85
C CYS A 478 -20.25 -2.04 13.62
N THR A 479 -21.44 -1.46 13.46
CA THR A 479 -21.86 -0.28 14.24
C THR A 479 -22.23 -0.65 15.68
N ASN A 480 -22.44 -1.94 15.97
CA ASN A 480 -22.80 -2.44 17.28
C ASN A 480 -22.05 -3.74 17.61
N VAL A 481 -21.06 -3.65 18.51
CA VAL A 481 -20.23 -4.77 18.96
C VAL A 481 -21.03 -5.92 19.60
N ASP A 482 -22.15 -5.65 20.27
CA ASP A 482 -23.02 -6.71 20.83
C ASP A 482 -23.59 -7.60 19.72
N SER A 483 -23.92 -6.99 18.57
CA SER A 483 -24.46 -7.72 17.42
C SER A 483 -23.40 -8.64 16.79
N VAL A 484 -22.15 -8.16 16.72
CA VAL A 484 -21.00 -8.94 16.23
C VAL A 484 -20.72 -10.12 17.17
N TYR A 485 -20.68 -9.86 18.48
CA TYR A 485 -20.46 -10.90 19.48
C TYR A 485 -21.56 -11.96 19.43
N LYS A 486 -22.83 -11.53 19.36
CA LYS A 486 -23.97 -12.45 19.26
C LYS A 486 -23.91 -13.29 17.99
N LEU A 487 -23.63 -12.67 16.84
CA LEU A 487 -23.46 -13.39 15.57
C LEU A 487 -22.43 -14.52 15.71
N ILE A 488 -21.26 -14.23 16.28
CA ILE A 488 -20.17 -15.20 16.47
C ILE A 488 -20.59 -16.36 17.38
N ILE A 489 -21.22 -16.08 18.51
CA ILE A 489 -21.62 -17.11 19.48
C ILE A 489 -22.78 -17.97 18.98
N ASP A 490 -23.66 -17.41 18.14
CA ASP A 490 -24.83 -18.10 17.60
C ASP A 490 -24.53 -18.92 16.31
N ILE A 491 -23.28 -18.91 15.81
CA ILE A 491 -22.86 -19.78 14.70
C ILE A 491 -23.07 -21.23 15.09
N ASN A 492 -23.93 -21.92 14.35
CA ASN A 492 -24.25 -23.33 14.58
C ASN A 492 -23.63 -24.23 13.50
N GLN A 493 -23.54 -25.52 13.83
CA GLN A 493 -22.87 -26.49 12.96
C GLN A 493 -23.48 -26.61 11.57
N ASN A 494 -24.82 -26.56 11.44
CA ASN A 494 -25.48 -26.73 10.15
C ASN A 494 -25.17 -25.56 9.22
N ASP A 495 -25.31 -24.34 9.72
CA ASP A 495 -24.99 -23.13 8.96
C ASP A 495 -23.49 -23.06 8.62
N TYR A 496 -22.63 -23.43 9.57
CA TYR A 496 -21.18 -23.53 9.35
C TYR A 496 -20.83 -24.49 8.20
N GLN A 497 -21.41 -25.69 8.17
CA GLN A 497 -21.20 -26.66 7.08
C GLN A 497 -21.69 -26.13 5.72
N ASN A 498 -22.80 -25.38 5.70
CA ASN A 498 -23.26 -24.72 4.48
C ASN A 498 -22.23 -23.70 3.97
N LYS A 499 -21.58 -22.93 4.84
CA LYS A 499 -20.51 -22.00 4.44
C LYS A 499 -19.31 -22.73 3.83
N LEU A 500 -18.88 -23.85 4.42
CA LEU A 500 -17.81 -24.67 3.85
C LEU A 500 -18.16 -25.18 2.46
N SER A 501 -19.39 -25.66 2.27
CA SER A 501 -19.88 -26.10 0.96
C SER A 501 -19.84 -24.96 -0.06
N ASN A 502 -20.27 -23.76 0.32
CA ASN A 502 -20.25 -22.60 -0.57
C ASN A 502 -18.82 -22.22 -0.98
N ILE A 503 -17.88 -22.20 -0.02
CA ILE A 503 -16.46 -21.87 -0.27
C ILE A 503 -15.82 -22.82 -1.28
N SER A 504 -16.16 -24.12 -1.21
CA SER A 504 -15.63 -25.10 -2.15
C SER A 504 -16.00 -24.83 -3.61
N ASN A 505 -17.09 -24.09 -3.84
CA ASN A 505 -17.59 -23.70 -5.16
C ASN A 505 -17.10 -22.30 -5.60
N ILE A 506 -16.32 -21.60 -4.79
CA ILE A 506 -15.78 -20.29 -5.18
C ILE A 506 -14.69 -20.50 -6.24
N GLU A 507 -14.91 -19.83 -7.37
CA GLU A 507 -13.92 -19.63 -8.43
C GLU A 507 -13.17 -18.33 -8.13
N PHE A 508 -11.84 -18.38 -8.25
CA PHE A 508 -10.97 -17.25 -8.02
C PHE A 508 -10.37 -16.86 -9.36
N LYS A 509 -10.34 -15.55 -9.63
CA LYS A 509 -9.65 -15.02 -10.79
C LYS A 509 -8.14 -15.21 -10.63
N ASP A 510 -7.50 -15.78 -11.64
CA ASP A 510 -6.05 -15.93 -11.67
C ASP A 510 -5.36 -14.64 -12.11
N VAL A 511 -4.06 -14.50 -11.78
CA VAL A 511 -3.24 -13.35 -12.23
C VAL A 511 -3.22 -13.25 -13.75
N ASP A 512 -3.08 -14.37 -14.46
CA ASP A 512 -3.02 -14.39 -15.92
C ASP A 512 -4.32 -13.87 -16.54
N GLU A 513 -5.46 -14.24 -15.96
CA GLU A 513 -6.79 -13.80 -16.41
C GLU A 513 -6.96 -12.29 -16.22
N MET A 514 -6.58 -11.77 -15.04
CA MET A 514 -6.60 -10.34 -14.74
C MET A 514 -5.69 -9.56 -15.70
N CYS A 515 -4.43 -9.98 -15.86
CA CYS A 515 -3.48 -9.32 -16.74
C CYS A 515 -3.97 -9.31 -18.19
N GLY A 516 -4.56 -10.42 -18.66
CA GLY A 516 -5.17 -10.50 -19.98
C GLY A 516 -6.29 -9.48 -20.20
N GLU A 517 -7.10 -9.16 -19.19
CA GLU A 517 -8.13 -8.11 -19.29
C GLU A 517 -7.54 -6.71 -19.43
N TYR A 518 -6.45 -6.41 -18.71
CA TYR A 518 -5.72 -5.14 -18.82
C TYR A 518 -5.03 -5.01 -20.18
N ILE A 519 -4.30 -6.02 -20.62
CA ILE A 519 -3.60 -6.03 -21.92
C ILE A 519 -4.59 -5.86 -23.07
N ASN A 520 -5.74 -6.54 -23.00
CA ASN A 520 -6.81 -6.35 -23.99
C ASN A 520 -7.36 -4.92 -24.02
N LEU A 521 -7.35 -4.21 -22.89
CA LEU A 521 -7.75 -2.81 -22.85
C LEU A 521 -6.65 -1.90 -23.39
N TYR A 522 -5.38 -2.17 -23.07
CA TYR A 522 -4.25 -1.42 -23.59
C TYR A 522 -4.17 -1.51 -25.11
N ASN A 523 -4.26 -2.71 -25.67
CA ASN A 523 -4.24 -2.91 -27.13
C ASN A 523 -5.32 -2.09 -27.84
N LYS A 524 -6.56 -2.07 -27.30
CA LYS A 524 -7.65 -1.27 -27.87
C LYS A 524 -7.42 0.25 -27.84
N LEU A 525 -6.54 0.74 -26.97
CA LEU A 525 -6.24 2.16 -26.82
C LEU A 525 -4.99 2.57 -27.58
N THR A 526 -4.11 1.63 -27.91
CA THR A 526 -2.84 1.87 -28.61
C THR A 526 -2.83 1.43 -30.07
N ASP A 527 -3.80 0.59 -30.49
CA ASP A 527 -4.03 0.22 -31.89
C ASP A 527 -4.96 1.24 -32.58
#